data_AF-T1GF74-F1
#
_entry.id   AF-T1GF74-F1
#
_cell.length_a   1.000
_cell.length_b   1.000
_cell.length_c   1.000
_cell.angle_alpha   90.00
_cell.angle_beta   90.00
_cell.angle_gamma   90.00
#
_symmetry.space_group_name_H-M   'P 1'
#
loop_
_entity.id
_entity.type
_entity.pdbx_description
1 polymer ?
#
loop_
_entity_poly.entity_id
_entity_poly.type
_entity_poly.pdbx_seq_one_letter_code
_entity_poly.pdbx_strand_id
1 'polypeptide(L)'
;MTSETTKEEAAAQTLMQSIVNEIIYSPLNLALVAVIAFLVYKILKGQRDAPSSASRPAEPELPKLRRDFTLAELKNYDGNQEDGRVLLAVNGTVYDVTKGKRFYGPGEFDF
;
A
#
# COMPACT_ATOMS: atom_id res chain seq x y z
N MET A 1 -38.27 -11.60 -34.70
CA MET A 1 -37.10 -11.78 -33.81
C MET A 1 -37.01 -10.74 -32.69
N THR A 2 -37.96 -9.80 -32.55
CA THR A 2 -37.92 -8.73 -31.51
C THR A 2 -38.75 -9.03 -30.26
N SER A 3 -39.53 -10.11 -30.23
CA SER A 3 -40.49 -10.40 -29.13
C SER A 3 -39.90 -11.21 -27.98
N GLU A 4 -38.74 -11.85 -28.17
CA GLU A 4 -38.08 -12.65 -27.13
C GLU A 4 -37.22 -11.77 -26.21
N THR A 5 -36.52 -10.77 -26.78
CA THR A 5 -35.68 -9.81 -26.05
C THR A 5 -36.45 -9.05 -24.96
N THR A 6 -37.70 -8.64 -25.23
CA THR A 6 -38.49 -7.86 -24.26
C THR A 6 -38.93 -8.68 -23.04
N LYS A 7 -39.13 -10.00 -23.21
CA LYS A 7 -39.47 -10.90 -22.10
C LYS A 7 -38.25 -11.20 -21.24
N GLU A 8 -37.09 -11.34 -21.86
CA GLU A 8 -35.83 -11.60 -21.16
C GLU A 8 -35.37 -10.38 -20.36
N GLU A 9 -35.52 -9.18 -20.91
CA GLU A 9 -35.28 -7.91 -20.19
C GLU A 9 -36.24 -7.71 -19.02
N ALA A 10 -37.54 -8.00 -19.19
CA ALA A 10 -38.51 -7.90 -18.10
C ALA A 10 -38.24 -8.94 -16.99
N ALA A 11 -37.82 -10.16 -17.35
CA ALA A 11 -37.43 -11.18 -16.40
C ALA A 11 -36.17 -10.77 -15.62
N ALA A 12 -35.14 -10.27 -16.31
CA ALA A 12 -33.91 -9.77 -15.66
C ALA A 12 -34.22 -8.59 -14.72
N GLN A 13 -35.08 -7.65 -15.12
CA GLN A 13 -35.52 -6.55 -14.26
C GLN A 13 -36.27 -7.05 -13.02
N THR A 14 -37.15 -8.05 -13.16
CA THR A 14 -37.89 -8.63 -12.03
C THR A 14 -36.95 -9.36 -11.07
N LEU A 15 -35.98 -10.11 -11.61
CA LEU A 15 -34.94 -10.80 -10.82
C LEU A 15 -34.02 -9.81 -10.12
N MET A 16 -33.62 -8.74 -10.79
CA MET A 16 -32.82 -7.67 -10.19
C MET A 16 -33.59 -6.96 -9.08
N GLN A 17 -34.88 -6.68 -9.29
CA GLN A 17 -35.74 -6.09 -8.25
C GLN A 17 -35.94 -7.03 -7.06
N SER A 18 -36.12 -8.34 -7.28
CA SER A 18 -36.24 -9.31 -6.19
C SER A 18 -34.94 -9.45 -5.40
N ILE A 19 -33.80 -9.50 -6.09
CA ILE A 19 -32.48 -9.57 -5.45
C ILE A 19 -32.22 -8.29 -4.64
N VAL A 20 -32.51 -7.11 -5.19
CA VAL A 20 -32.33 -5.83 -4.47
C VAL A 20 -33.24 -5.75 -3.25
N ASN A 21 -34.52 -6.13 -3.37
CA ASN A 21 -35.42 -6.17 -2.22
C ASN A 21 -34.97 -7.19 -1.17
N GLU A 22 -34.51 -8.38 -1.57
CA GLU A 22 -34.01 -9.39 -0.64
C GLU A 22 -32.71 -8.94 0.07
N ILE A 23 -31.86 -8.17 -0.60
CA ILE A 23 -30.67 -7.56 0.01
C ILE A 23 -31.06 -6.46 1.02
N ILE A 24 -32.07 -5.65 0.73
CA ILE A 24 -32.48 -4.51 1.57
C ILE A 24 -33.31 -4.98 2.78
N TYR A 25 -34.22 -5.93 2.61
CA TYR A 25 -35.13 -6.39 3.65
C TYR A 25 -34.60 -7.57 4.47
N SER A 26 -33.55 -8.26 4.00
CA SER A 26 -32.87 -9.29 4.80
C SER A 26 -31.84 -8.63 5.74
N PRO A 27 -32.01 -8.74 7.07
CA PRO A 27 -31.11 -8.12 8.04
C PRO A 27 -29.67 -8.64 7.93
N LEU A 28 -29.48 -9.89 7.47
CA LEU A 28 -28.17 -10.50 7.28
C LEU A 28 -27.42 -9.88 6.09
N ASN A 29 -28.11 -9.65 4.97
CA ASN A 29 -27.51 -9.05 3.79
C ASN A 29 -27.14 -7.59 4.02
N LEU A 30 -27.98 -6.84 4.75
CA LEU A 30 -27.68 -5.46 5.12
C LEU A 30 -26.44 -5.37 6.02
N ALA A 31 -26.28 -6.29 6.98
CA ALA A 31 -25.07 -6.39 7.77
C ALA A 31 -23.84 -6.70 6.91
N LEU A 32 -23.95 -7.63 5.95
CA LEU A 32 -22.87 -7.98 5.03
C LEU A 32 -22.47 -6.77 4.15
N VAL A 33 -23.43 -6.03 3.60
CA VAL A 33 -23.18 -4.82 2.81
C VAL A 33 -22.48 -3.75 3.65
N ALA A 34 -22.90 -3.56 4.90
CA ALA A 34 -22.24 -2.63 5.82
C ALA A 34 -20.78 -3.03 6.10
N VAL A 35 -20.50 -4.33 6.30
CA VAL A 35 -19.13 -4.84 6.47
C VAL A 35 -18.30 -4.62 5.20
N ILE A 36 -18.85 -4.91 4.01
CA ILE A 36 -18.15 -4.69 2.74
C ILE A 36 -17.85 -3.20 2.54
N ALA A 37 -18.83 -2.32 2.76
CA ALA A 37 -18.63 -0.88 2.66
C ALA A 37 -17.59 -0.37 3.65
N PHE A 38 -17.60 -0.89 4.89
CA PHE A 38 -16.59 -0.58 5.90
C PHE A 38 -15.19 -1.06 5.49
N LEU A 39 -15.05 -2.26 4.94
CA LEU A 39 -13.78 -2.79 4.45
C LEU A 39 -13.26 -1.97 3.27
N VAL A 40 -14.11 -1.62 2.31
CA VAL A 40 -13.74 -0.75 1.18
C VAL A 40 -13.28 0.62 1.69
N TYR A 41 -14.04 1.24 2.60
CA TYR A 41 -13.65 2.49 3.24
C TYR A 41 -12.29 2.35 3.96
N LYS A 42 -12.10 1.26 4.71
CA LYS A 42 -10.85 0.99 5.43
C LYS A 42 -9.67 0.73 4.49
N ILE A 43 -9.89 0.12 3.33
CA ILE A 43 -8.83 -0.12 2.33
C ILE A 43 -8.45 1.20 1.66
N LEU A 44 -9.43 2.00 1.23
CA LEU A 44 -9.20 3.30 0.59
C LEU A 44 -8.56 4.31 1.56
N LYS A 45 -8.90 4.26 2.85
CA LYS A 45 -8.33 5.13 3.89
C LYS A 45 -7.01 4.59 4.45
N GLY A 46 -6.92 3.29 4.69
CA GLY A 46 -5.77 2.62 5.29
C GLY A 46 -4.52 2.58 4.40
N GLN A 47 -4.63 2.85 3.10
CA GLN A 47 -3.46 3.06 2.24
C GLN A 47 -2.78 4.42 2.50
N ARG A 48 -3.47 5.39 3.13
CA ARG A 48 -2.90 6.68 3.56
C ARG A 48 -2.39 6.66 5.00
N ASP A 49 -2.96 5.77 5.83
CA ASP A 49 -2.63 5.59 7.24
C ASP A 49 -1.63 4.44 7.48
N ALA A 50 -0.80 4.09 6.49
CA ALA A 50 0.46 3.45 6.84
C ALA A 50 1.15 4.42 7.82
N PRO A 51 1.65 3.96 8.99
CA PRO A 51 2.44 4.79 9.87
C PRO A 51 3.76 5.09 9.17
N SER A 52 3.71 6.02 8.20
CA SER A 52 4.81 6.85 7.77
C SER A 52 5.23 7.57 9.02
N SER A 53 6.20 6.95 9.70
CA SER A 53 7.22 7.56 10.55
C SER A 53 6.96 9.05 10.70
N ALA A 54 6.16 9.38 11.72
CA ALA A 54 5.91 10.74 12.10
C ALA A 54 7.27 11.44 12.24
N SER A 55 7.42 12.59 11.57
CA SER A 55 8.50 13.54 11.76
C SER A 55 9.91 13.07 11.35
N ARG A 56 10.20 13.06 10.04
CA ARG A 56 11.50 13.58 9.60
C ARG A 56 11.26 14.75 8.65
N PRO A 57 11.91 15.91 8.88
CA PRO A 57 12.01 16.95 7.87
C PRO A 57 12.40 16.29 6.55
N ALA A 58 11.86 16.75 5.43
CA ALA A 58 12.25 16.26 4.11
C ALA A 58 13.77 16.33 3.99
N GLU A 59 14.44 15.20 4.24
CA GLU A 59 15.88 15.07 4.14
C GLU A 59 16.19 15.37 2.67
N PRO A 60 17.01 16.40 2.40
CA PRO A 60 17.23 16.90 1.05
C PRO A 60 17.51 15.72 0.14
N GLU A 61 16.75 15.58 -0.96
CA GLU A 61 16.86 14.42 -1.83
C GLU A 61 18.29 14.31 -2.32
N LEU A 62 19.01 13.37 -1.71
CA LEU A 62 20.40 13.18 -1.97
C LEU A 62 20.59 12.79 -3.45
N PRO A 63 21.61 13.34 -4.13
CA PRO A 63 21.85 13.03 -5.53
C PRO A 63 21.91 11.51 -5.74
N LYS A 64 21.22 11.03 -6.78
CA LYS A 64 21.17 9.61 -7.13
C LYS A 64 22.59 9.14 -7.45
N LEU A 65 23.14 8.30 -6.57
CA LEU A 65 24.49 7.80 -6.67
C LEU A 65 24.51 6.62 -7.65
N ARG A 66 24.63 6.92 -8.95
CA ARG A 66 24.79 5.92 -10.01
C ARG A 66 26.27 5.69 -10.29
N ARG A 67 26.92 4.91 -9.43
CA ARG A 67 28.30 4.47 -9.61
C ARG A 67 28.45 3.05 -9.13
N ASP A 68 29.46 2.37 -9.63
CA ASP A 68 29.88 1.09 -9.10
C ASP A 68 30.62 1.32 -7.78
N PHE A 69 30.38 0.44 -6.82
CA PHE A 69 31.04 0.47 -5.52
C PHE A 69 31.89 -0.79 -5.36
N THR A 70 33.13 -0.60 -4.95
CA THR A 70 33.89 -1.68 -4.34
C THR A 70 33.35 -1.98 -2.93
N LEU A 71 33.64 -3.17 -2.40
CA LEU A 71 33.22 -3.54 -1.05
C LEU A 71 33.78 -2.58 0.02
N ALA A 72 34.98 -2.05 -0.19
CA ALA A 72 35.60 -1.10 0.74
C ALA A 72 34.88 0.26 0.72
N GLU A 73 34.45 0.72 -0.45
CA GLU A 73 33.70 1.97 -0.59
C GLU A 73 32.28 1.83 -0.04
N LEU A 74 31.61 0.70 -0.31
CA LEU A 74 30.24 0.45 0.14
C LEU A 74 30.15 0.40 1.68
N LYS A 75 31.17 -0.14 2.35
CA LYS A 75 31.23 -0.22 3.81
C LYS A 75 31.17 1.15 4.51
N ASN A 76 31.57 2.21 3.82
CA ASN A 76 31.51 3.57 4.37
C ASN A 76 30.09 4.14 4.41
N TYR A 77 29.08 3.42 3.92
CA TYR A 77 27.68 3.85 3.85
C TYR A 77 26.78 3.00 4.77
N ASP A 78 27.11 2.99 6.05
CA ASP A 78 26.39 2.28 7.11
C ASP A 78 25.39 3.18 7.86
N GLY A 79 25.37 4.48 7.57
CA GLY A 79 24.47 5.46 8.18
C GLY A 79 25.05 6.20 9.39
N ASN A 80 26.32 5.96 9.75
CA ASN A 80 27.02 6.65 10.84
C ASN A 80 27.84 7.88 10.37
N GLN A 81 27.96 8.08 9.06
CA GLN A 81 28.57 9.28 8.47
C GLN A 81 27.70 10.54 8.62
N GLU A 82 28.28 11.72 8.39
CA GLU A 82 27.55 13.00 8.40
C GLU A 82 26.37 13.04 7.40
N ASP A 83 26.50 12.39 6.23
CA ASP A 83 25.41 12.25 5.24
C ASP A 83 24.29 11.31 5.73
N GLY A 84 24.55 10.51 6.76
CA GLY A 84 23.59 9.56 7.33
C GLY A 84 23.06 8.47 6.40
N ARG A 85 23.59 8.39 5.16
CA ARG A 85 23.13 7.52 4.08
C ARG A 85 23.46 6.05 4.35
N VAL A 86 22.50 5.19 4.02
CA VAL A 86 22.66 3.73 4.14
C VAL A 86 22.56 3.10 2.75
N LEU A 87 23.62 2.42 2.31
CA LEU A 87 23.65 1.66 1.07
C LEU A 87 23.71 0.16 1.36
N LEU A 88 22.95 -0.63 0.60
CA LEU A 88 22.90 -2.08 0.72
C LEU A 88 23.13 -2.73 -0.64
N ALA A 89 24.12 -3.63 -0.72
CA ALA A 89 24.29 -4.45 -1.92
C ALA A 89 23.53 -5.78 -1.80
N VAL A 90 22.72 -6.11 -2.80
CA VAL A 90 22.04 -7.39 -2.95
C VAL A 90 22.31 -7.93 -4.35
N ASN A 91 22.88 -9.13 -4.44
CA ASN A 91 23.21 -9.79 -5.71
C ASN A 91 24.00 -8.88 -6.68
N GLY A 92 24.99 -8.16 -6.18
CA GLY A 92 25.82 -7.24 -6.96
C GLY A 92 25.16 -5.89 -7.30
N THR A 93 23.91 -5.66 -6.92
CA THR A 93 23.21 -4.38 -7.13
C THR A 93 23.19 -3.57 -5.84
N VAL A 94 23.58 -2.30 -5.90
CA VAL A 94 23.57 -1.39 -4.74
C VAL A 94 22.27 -0.60 -4.69
N TYR A 95 21.63 -0.62 -3.52
CA TYR A 95 20.37 0.07 -3.23
C TYR A 95 20.58 1.14 -2.15
N ASP A 96 19.99 2.31 -2.36
CA ASP A 96 19.91 3.35 -1.33
C ASP A 96 18.69 3.07 -0.43
N VAL A 97 18.97 2.62 0.79
CA VAL A 97 17.97 2.23 1.80
C VAL A 97 17.89 3.27 2.92
N THR A 98 18.36 4.49 2.69
CA THR A 98 18.36 5.58 3.68
C THR A 98 16.95 5.87 4.22
N LYS A 99 15.90 5.73 3.40
CA LYS A 99 14.49 5.84 3.85
C LYS A 99 14.11 4.80 4.91
N GLY A 100 14.77 3.64 4.89
CA GLY A 100 14.62 2.54 5.84
C GLY A 100 15.68 2.54 6.94
N LYS A 101 16.31 3.69 7.26
CA LYS A 101 17.39 3.79 8.25
C LYS A 101 17.05 3.16 9.62
N ARG A 102 15.78 3.14 10.03
CA ARG A 102 15.34 2.43 11.24
C ARG A 102 15.60 0.91 11.24
N PHE A 103 15.66 0.30 10.05
CA PHE A 103 15.87 -1.14 9.89
C PHE A 103 17.30 -1.48 9.49
N TYR A 104 17.93 -0.61 8.70
CA TYR A 104 19.24 -0.89 8.07
C TYR A 104 20.37 0.01 8.57
N GLY A 105 20.06 1.09 9.30
CA GLY A 105 21.05 1.99 9.89
C GLY A 105 21.54 1.50 11.25
N PRO A 106 22.43 2.26 11.90
CA PRO A 106 22.97 1.91 13.21
C PRO A 106 21.81 1.79 14.22
N GLY A 107 21.72 0.62 14.85
CA GLY A 107 20.67 0.30 15.82
C GLY A 107 20.93 1.01 17.14
N GLU A 108 20.35 2.20 17.31
CA GLU A 108 20.03 2.71 18.64
C GLU A 108 18.75 2.01 19.10
N PHE A 109 18.93 0.89 19.79
CA PHE A 109 17.88 0.32 20.63
C PHE A 109 17.91 1.09 21.95
N ASP A 110 17.17 2.21 22.03
CA ASP A 110 16.85 2.82 23.32
C ASP A 110 15.91 1.87 24.09
N PHE A 111 16.42 1.23 25.14
CA PHE A 111 15.64 0.50 26.13
C PHE A 111 15.33 1.38 27.34
#